data_AF-X1PYL1-F1
#
_entry.id   AF-X1PYL1-F1
#
_cell.length_a   1.000
_cell.length_b   1.000
_cell.length_c   1.000
_cell.angle_alpha   90.00
_cell.angle_beta   90.00
_cell.angle_gamma   90.00
#
_symmetry.space_group_name_H-M   'P 1'
#
loop_
_entity.id
_entity.type
_entity.pdbx_description
1 polymer ?
#
loop_
_entity_poly.entity_id
_entity_poly.type
_entity_poly.pdbx_seq_one_letter_code
_entity_poly.pdbx_strand_id
1 'polypeptide(L)'
;MLNILAVGPHPDDVELGMSGSILKFTEAGHQVTILDLTDGEPTPQGNPETRKKESVKSSRILGIEERITLDYPNRYLQDEIEIRQELAEIIRKIQPDILFAPYWIDAHPDHIAASKICDAARFYGKLTKTEMQGRPFYVKKIYYYIASHLKLNFKPSFVIDISKKMEMKIETIRSYESQFGPSPEGHQLFEWVLNSNRYWGNLIGTEFAEPFICREEIAIKNFEALL
;
A
#
# COMPACT_ATOMS: atom_id res chain seq x y z
N MET A 1 1.04 -3.53 -19.90
CA MET A 1 0.15 -2.92 -18.91
C MET A 1 -0.16 -3.96 -17.86
N LEU A 2 0.06 -3.65 -16.58
CA LEU A 2 -0.24 -4.52 -15.44
C LEU A 2 -1.44 -3.97 -14.67
N ASN A 3 -2.19 -4.86 -14.03
CA ASN A 3 -3.20 -4.51 -13.03
C ASN A 3 -2.60 -4.70 -11.63
N ILE A 4 -2.56 -3.65 -10.83
CA ILE A 4 -1.93 -3.63 -9.51
C ILE A 4 -2.99 -3.29 -8.47
N LEU A 5 -3.09 -4.12 -7.43
CA LEU A 5 -3.91 -3.83 -6.26
C LEU A 5 -3.00 -3.53 -5.07
N ALA A 6 -3.12 -2.36 -4.46
CA ALA A 6 -2.43 -2.00 -3.24
C ALA A 6 -3.42 -1.89 -2.09
N VAL A 7 -3.28 -2.75 -1.08
CA VAL A 7 -4.18 -2.79 0.08
C VAL A 7 -3.53 -2.11 1.27
N GLY A 8 -4.22 -1.17 1.88
CA GLY A 8 -3.85 -0.56 3.17
C GLY A 8 -4.92 -0.79 4.23
N PRO A 9 -4.56 -0.84 5.53
CA PRO A 9 -5.56 -0.87 6.59
C PRO A 9 -6.31 0.46 6.68
N HIS A 10 -5.63 1.60 6.47
CA HIS A 10 -6.24 2.93 6.53
C HIS A 10 -5.86 3.81 5.31
N PRO A 11 -6.66 4.84 5.00
CA PRO A 11 -6.35 5.78 3.93
C PRO A 11 -5.14 6.68 4.25
N ASP A 12 -3.93 6.27 3.91
CA ASP A 12 -2.65 7.03 3.96
C ASP A 12 -1.46 6.06 4.01
N ASP A 13 -1.68 4.83 4.48
CA ASP A 13 -0.65 3.81 4.63
C ASP A 13 0.04 3.46 3.31
N VAL A 14 -0.75 3.31 2.24
CA VAL A 14 -0.23 3.04 0.90
C VAL A 14 0.59 4.22 0.40
N GLU A 15 0.14 5.45 0.66
CA GLU A 15 0.86 6.66 0.30
C GLU A 15 2.20 6.79 1.04
N LEU A 16 2.21 6.57 2.35
CA LEU A 16 3.42 6.59 3.17
C LEU A 16 4.43 5.55 2.68
N GLY A 17 3.96 4.33 2.43
CA GLY A 17 4.79 3.20 2.08
C GLY A 17 5.28 3.18 0.64
N MET A 18 4.44 3.57 -0.33
CA MET A 18 4.70 3.29 -1.74
C MET A 18 4.11 4.26 -2.79
N SER A 19 3.70 5.47 -2.42
CA SER A 19 3.17 6.44 -3.41
C SER A 19 4.17 6.79 -4.52
N GLY A 20 5.48 6.83 -4.22
CA GLY A 20 6.50 7.11 -5.23
C GLY A 20 6.54 6.04 -6.31
N SER A 21 6.41 4.78 -5.93
CA SER A 21 6.32 3.64 -6.83
C SER A 21 4.99 3.62 -7.59
N ILE A 22 3.88 3.93 -6.93
CA ILE A 22 2.57 4.06 -7.60
C ILE A 22 2.63 5.10 -8.71
N LEU A 23 3.21 6.28 -8.44
CA LEU A 23 3.41 7.32 -9.45
C LEU A 23 4.26 6.86 -10.64
N LYS A 24 5.25 5.99 -10.41
CA LYS A 24 6.01 5.36 -11.52
C LYS A 24 5.17 4.34 -12.28
N PHE A 25 4.36 3.55 -11.59
CA PHE A 25 3.51 2.56 -12.22
C PHE A 25 2.41 3.20 -13.09
N THR A 26 1.76 4.24 -12.58
CA THR A 26 0.73 4.97 -13.34
C THR A 26 1.35 5.73 -14.53
N GLU A 27 2.51 6.37 -14.37
CA GLU A 27 3.27 6.97 -15.48
C GLU A 27 3.68 5.95 -16.56
N ALA A 28 3.98 4.71 -16.16
CA ALA A 28 4.26 3.61 -17.07
C ALA A 28 3.01 2.99 -17.73
N GLY A 29 1.81 3.56 -17.49
CA GLY A 29 0.55 3.09 -18.03
C GLY A 29 0.06 1.78 -17.41
N HIS A 30 0.43 1.49 -16.17
CA HIS A 30 -0.18 0.41 -15.39
C HIS A 30 -1.45 0.90 -14.69
N GLN A 31 -2.44 0.02 -14.56
CA GLN A 31 -3.64 0.31 -13.80
C GLN A 31 -3.38 -0.03 -12.33
N VAL A 32 -3.50 0.97 -11.46
CA VAL A 32 -3.34 0.80 -10.01
C VAL A 32 -4.67 1.10 -9.33
N THR A 33 -5.13 0.15 -8.51
CA THR A 33 -6.28 0.32 -7.60
C THR A 33 -5.77 0.30 -6.17
N ILE A 34 -6.17 1.29 -5.38
CA ILE A 34 -5.95 1.28 -3.92
C ILE A 34 -7.20 0.74 -3.24
N LEU A 35 -7.02 -0.13 -2.25
CA LEU A 35 -8.09 -0.60 -1.38
C LEU A 35 -7.73 -0.32 0.07
N ASP A 36 -8.55 0.47 0.75
CA ASP A 36 -8.47 0.70 2.19
C ASP A 36 -9.44 -0.26 2.88
N LEU A 37 -8.97 -1.03 3.87
CA LEU A 37 -9.82 -1.97 4.61
C LEU A 37 -10.76 -1.25 5.59
N THR A 38 -10.39 -0.04 6.02
CA THR A 38 -11.18 0.82 6.89
C THR A 38 -11.20 2.24 6.31
N ASP A 39 -12.09 3.11 6.79
CA ASP A 39 -12.07 4.54 6.46
C ASP A 39 -11.03 5.35 7.25
N GLY A 40 -10.36 4.69 8.21
CA GLY A 40 -9.35 5.28 9.08
C GLY A 40 -9.92 6.10 10.25
N GLU A 41 -11.22 6.09 10.55
CA GLU A 41 -11.82 6.77 11.69
C GLU A 41 -12.29 5.79 12.78
N PRO A 42 -12.12 6.10 14.07
CA PRO A 42 -11.81 7.43 14.61
C PRO A 42 -10.31 7.78 14.67
N THR A 43 -9.99 9.05 14.43
CA THR A 43 -8.68 9.67 14.73
C THR A 43 -8.84 10.93 15.60
N PRO A 44 -7.77 11.46 16.23
CA PRO A 44 -7.87 12.67 17.03
C PRO A 44 -8.37 13.90 16.26
N GLN A 45 -8.13 13.93 14.95
CA GLN A 45 -8.54 15.01 14.05
C GLN A 45 -9.05 14.40 12.75
N GLY A 46 -10.27 14.76 12.35
CA GLY A 46 -10.89 14.20 11.15
C GLY A 46 -12.31 13.74 11.43
N ASN A 47 -12.89 13.14 10.39
CA ASN A 47 -14.15 12.40 10.37
C ASN A 47 -14.21 11.67 9.02
N PRO A 48 -15.15 10.72 8.84
CA PRO A 48 -15.21 9.90 7.63
C PRO A 48 -15.30 10.73 6.34
N GLU A 49 -16.07 11.83 6.37
CA GLU A 49 -16.20 12.73 5.22
C GLU A 49 -14.89 13.45 4.87
N THR A 50 -14.11 13.82 5.88
CA THR A 50 -12.81 14.49 5.71
C THR A 50 -11.80 13.50 5.15
N ARG A 51 -11.66 12.32 5.78
CA ARG A 51 -10.77 11.24 5.31
C ARG A 51 -11.06 10.85 3.86
N LYS A 52 -12.34 10.77 3.49
CA LYS A 52 -12.75 10.52 2.10
C LYS A 52 -12.34 11.62 1.13
N LYS A 53 -12.43 12.90 1.51
CA LYS A 53 -12.00 14.02 0.65
C LYS A 53 -10.48 14.02 0.46
N GLU A 54 -9.75 13.74 1.52
CA GLU A 54 -8.29 13.65 1.52
C GLU A 54 -7.80 12.48 0.65
N SER A 55 -8.42 11.31 0.81
CA SER A 55 -8.09 10.12 0.00
C SER A 55 -8.39 10.34 -1.49
N VAL A 56 -9.48 11.03 -1.83
CA VAL A 56 -9.80 11.44 -3.22
C VAL A 56 -8.77 12.44 -3.76
N LYS A 57 -8.30 13.39 -2.95
CA LYS A 57 -7.25 14.34 -3.34
C LYS A 57 -5.94 13.59 -3.62
N SER A 58 -5.55 12.65 -2.74
CA SER A 58 -4.39 11.77 -2.95
C SER A 58 -4.51 10.97 -4.25
N SER A 59 -5.65 10.31 -4.49
CA SER A 59 -5.89 9.50 -5.69
C SER A 59 -5.69 10.29 -6.99
N ARG A 60 -6.10 11.56 -7.02
CA ARG A 60 -5.89 12.44 -8.18
C ARG A 60 -4.42 12.72 -8.45
N ILE A 61 -3.62 12.93 -7.40
CA ILE A 61 -2.18 13.16 -7.53
C ILE A 61 -1.48 11.89 -7.99
N LEU A 62 -1.88 10.73 -7.45
CA LEU A 62 -1.35 9.42 -7.84
C LEU A 62 -1.70 9.04 -9.30
N GLY A 63 -2.73 9.66 -9.87
CA GLY A 63 -3.24 9.32 -11.20
C GLY A 63 -3.97 7.98 -11.24
N ILE A 64 -4.60 7.58 -10.13
CA ILE A 64 -5.41 6.36 -10.07
C ILE A 64 -6.89 6.66 -10.34
N GLU A 65 -7.55 5.75 -11.07
CA GLU A 65 -8.96 5.89 -11.43
C GLU A 65 -9.91 5.26 -10.40
N GLU A 66 -9.44 4.24 -9.67
CA GLU A 66 -10.25 3.49 -8.71
C GLU A 66 -9.57 3.44 -7.34
N ARG A 67 -10.35 3.81 -6.31
CA ARG A 67 -10.02 3.56 -4.90
C ARG A 67 -11.25 2.99 -4.21
N ILE A 68 -11.07 1.89 -3.51
CA ILE A 68 -12.13 1.17 -2.79
C ILE A 68 -11.88 1.36 -1.29
N THR A 69 -12.92 1.67 -0.53
CA THR A 69 -12.85 1.74 0.93
C THR A 69 -13.92 0.80 1.48
N LEU A 70 -13.50 -0.16 2.30
CA LEU A 70 -14.41 -1.08 2.98
C LEU A 70 -14.86 -0.50 4.34
N ASP A 71 -15.93 -1.04 4.89
CA ASP A 71 -16.61 -0.52 6.08
C ASP A 71 -16.21 -1.29 7.36
N TYR A 72 -14.96 -1.76 7.44
CA TYR A 72 -14.45 -2.41 8.66
C TYR A 72 -14.01 -1.37 9.70
N PRO A 73 -14.19 -1.68 10.99
CA PRO A 73 -13.90 -0.71 12.06
C PRO A 73 -12.39 -0.50 12.23
N ASN A 74 -11.94 0.74 12.06
CA ASN A 74 -10.59 1.20 12.38
C ASN A 74 -10.21 0.87 13.83
N ARG A 75 -8.94 0.49 14.07
CA ARG A 75 -8.38 0.07 15.38
C ARG A 75 -8.89 -1.26 15.92
N TYR A 76 -9.84 -1.88 15.23
CA TYR A 76 -10.45 -3.16 15.60
C TYR A 76 -10.35 -4.19 14.46
N LEU A 77 -9.54 -3.91 13.44
CA LEU A 77 -9.38 -4.79 12.29
C LEU A 77 -8.83 -6.16 12.73
N GLN A 78 -9.59 -7.21 12.46
CA GLN A 78 -9.23 -8.58 12.79
C GLN A 78 -9.24 -9.46 11.55
N ASP A 79 -8.42 -10.50 11.59
CA ASP A 79 -8.28 -11.46 10.51
C ASP A 79 -9.42 -12.51 10.54
N GLU A 80 -10.61 -12.07 10.11
CA GLU A 80 -11.87 -12.83 10.13
C GLU A 80 -12.22 -13.45 8.75
N ILE A 81 -13.15 -14.40 8.72
CA ILE A 81 -13.47 -15.12 7.46
C ILE A 81 -14.15 -14.19 6.47
N GLU A 82 -15.02 -13.33 6.96
CA GLU A 82 -15.86 -12.39 6.23
C GLU A 82 -14.99 -11.43 5.41
N ILE A 83 -14.02 -10.77 6.05
CA ILE A 83 -13.12 -9.84 5.36
C ILE A 83 -12.16 -10.55 4.39
N ARG A 84 -11.73 -11.77 4.71
CA ARG A 84 -10.92 -12.58 3.77
C ARG A 84 -11.72 -12.92 2.51
N GLN A 85 -13.01 -13.24 2.66
CA GLN A 85 -13.89 -13.55 1.53
C GLN A 85 -14.18 -12.29 0.71
N GLU A 86 -14.53 -11.17 1.34
CA GLU A 86 -14.80 -9.92 0.63
C GLU A 86 -13.57 -9.43 -0.15
N LEU A 87 -12.38 -9.43 0.45
CA LEU A 87 -11.15 -9.09 -0.27
C LEU A 87 -10.85 -10.10 -1.39
N ALA A 88 -11.15 -11.39 -1.20
CA ALA A 88 -10.99 -12.39 -2.24
C ALA A 88 -11.94 -12.17 -3.42
N GLU A 89 -13.19 -11.76 -3.19
CA GLU A 89 -14.13 -11.39 -4.25
C GLU A 89 -13.65 -10.17 -5.03
N ILE A 90 -13.10 -9.17 -4.34
CA ILE A 90 -12.49 -8.00 -4.98
C ILE A 90 -11.28 -8.42 -5.82
N ILE A 91 -10.43 -9.31 -5.31
CA ILE A 91 -9.32 -9.91 -6.07
C ILE A 91 -9.84 -10.64 -7.33
N ARG A 92 -10.98 -11.35 -7.26
CA ARG A 92 -11.59 -12.03 -8.41
C ARG A 92 -12.19 -11.08 -9.43
N LYS A 93 -12.67 -9.92 -8.98
CA LYS A 93 -13.18 -8.84 -9.82
C LYS A 93 -12.02 -8.12 -10.54
N ILE A 94 -11.03 -7.65 -9.79
CA ILE A 94 -9.90 -6.84 -10.30
C ILE A 94 -8.89 -7.69 -11.07
N GLN A 95 -8.66 -8.93 -10.60
CA GLN A 95 -7.68 -9.86 -11.13
C GLN A 95 -6.28 -9.25 -11.25
N PRO A 96 -5.73 -8.74 -10.13
CA PRO A 96 -4.44 -8.06 -10.17
C PRO A 96 -3.32 -9.02 -10.54
N ASP A 97 -2.37 -8.56 -11.33
CA ASP A 97 -1.11 -9.24 -11.57
C ASP A 97 -0.23 -9.25 -10.31
N ILE A 98 -0.29 -8.15 -9.55
CA ILE A 98 0.50 -7.90 -8.34
C ILE A 98 -0.41 -7.37 -7.23
N LEU A 99 -0.28 -7.95 -6.04
CA LEU A 99 -0.88 -7.45 -4.80
C LEU A 99 0.21 -6.82 -3.92
N PHE A 100 -0.03 -5.61 -3.44
CA PHE A 100 0.77 -4.98 -2.39
C PHE A 100 -0.02 -4.99 -1.08
N ALA A 101 0.67 -5.28 0.03
CA ALA A 101 0.10 -5.33 1.37
C ALA A 101 1.04 -4.65 2.38
N PRO A 102 0.57 -4.23 3.57
CA PRO A 102 1.46 -3.74 4.61
C PRO A 102 2.38 -4.86 5.13
N TYR A 103 3.61 -4.50 5.48
CA TYR A 103 4.55 -5.43 6.08
C TYR A 103 4.06 -5.97 7.44
N TRP A 104 4.20 -7.28 7.64
CA TRP A 104 3.61 -7.99 8.78
C TRP A 104 4.32 -7.75 10.13
N ILE A 105 5.45 -7.03 10.14
CA ILE A 105 6.15 -6.64 11.37
C ILE A 105 5.86 -5.16 11.61
N ASP A 106 4.98 -4.91 12.57
CA ASP A 106 4.54 -3.56 12.95
C ASP A 106 4.18 -3.53 14.44
N ALA A 107 4.10 -2.32 15.02
CA ALA A 107 3.46 -2.11 16.32
C ALA A 107 1.94 -1.94 16.16
N HIS A 108 1.47 -1.53 14.97
CA HIS A 108 0.05 -1.34 14.70
C HIS A 108 -0.66 -2.68 14.44
N PRO A 109 -1.64 -3.09 15.26
CA PRO A 109 -2.34 -4.37 15.10
C PRO A 109 -3.08 -4.48 13.77
N ASP A 110 -3.74 -3.41 13.29
CA ASP A 110 -4.44 -3.42 12.01
C ASP A 110 -3.48 -3.66 10.83
N HIS A 111 -2.22 -3.21 10.89
CA HIS A 111 -1.24 -3.49 9.83
C HIS A 111 -0.90 -4.99 9.79
N ILE A 112 -0.73 -5.60 10.97
CA ILE A 112 -0.50 -7.04 11.09
C ILE A 112 -1.72 -7.82 10.60
N ALA A 113 -2.93 -7.40 10.98
CA ALA A 113 -4.19 -8.02 10.56
C ALA A 113 -4.37 -7.90 9.03
N ALA A 114 -4.23 -6.70 8.47
CA ALA A 114 -4.32 -6.44 7.04
C ALA A 114 -3.34 -7.30 6.23
N SER A 115 -2.10 -7.47 6.72
CA SER A 115 -1.11 -8.35 6.09
C SER A 115 -1.60 -9.81 6.02
N LYS A 116 -2.15 -10.33 7.12
CA LYS A 116 -2.71 -11.70 7.19
C LYS A 116 -3.96 -11.86 6.31
N ILE A 117 -4.83 -10.86 6.31
CA ILE A 117 -6.04 -10.82 5.50
C ILE A 117 -5.68 -10.85 4.02
N CYS A 118 -4.68 -10.08 3.58
CA CYS A 118 -4.18 -10.09 2.20
C CYS A 118 -3.64 -11.48 1.80
N ASP A 119 -2.84 -12.11 2.67
CA ASP A 119 -2.30 -13.46 2.44
C ASP A 119 -3.43 -14.50 2.29
N ALA A 120 -4.40 -14.46 3.21
CA ALA A 120 -5.54 -15.38 3.22
C ALA A 120 -6.48 -15.14 2.03
N ALA A 121 -6.80 -13.88 1.72
CA ALA A 121 -7.64 -13.50 0.59
C ALA A 121 -7.01 -13.89 -0.76
N ARG A 122 -5.69 -13.75 -0.93
CA ARG A 122 -4.95 -14.27 -2.09
C ARG A 122 -5.17 -15.78 -2.25
N PHE A 123 -5.14 -16.55 -1.16
CA PHE A 123 -5.43 -17.98 -1.20
C PHE A 123 -6.91 -18.29 -1.46
N TYR A 124 -7.83 -17.52 -0.85
CA TYR A 124 -9.28 -17.70 -1.01
C TYR A 124 -9.72 -17.40 -2.45
N GLY A 125 -9.06 -16.44 -3.11
CA GLY A 125 -9.33 -16.07 -4.50
C GLY A 125 -9.38 -17.27 -5.46
N LYS A 126 -8.56 -18.30 -5.26
CA LYS A 126 -8.51 -19.50 -6.12
C LYS A 126 -9.48 -20.63 -5.76
N LEU A 127 -10.22 -20.52 -4.66
CA LEU A 127 -11.13 -21.59 -4.23
C LEU A 127 -12.26 -21.78 -5.26
N THR A 128 -12.54 -23.02 -5.65
CA THR A 128 -13.56 -23.31 -6.68
C THR A 128 -14.90 -23.78 -6.11
N LYS A 129 -14.92 -24.30 -4.89
CA LYS A 129 -16.13 -24.76 -4.18
C LYS A 129 -16.50 -23.75 -3.09
N THR A 130 -17.17 -22.68 -3.47
CA THR A 130 -17.49 -21.53 -2.61
C THR A 130 -18.62 -20.71 -3.22
N GLU A 131 -19.35 -19.97 -2.39
CA GLU A 131 -20.36 -19.00 -2.80
C GLU A 131 -19.77 -17.61 -3.13
N MET A 132 -18.45 -17.45 -3.01
CA MET A 132 -17.77 -16.18 -3.33
C MET A 132 -17.98 -15.79 -4.79
N GLN A 133 -18.32 -14.51 -5.02
CA GLN A 133 -18.58 -13.95 -6.35
C GLN A 133 -17.33 -13.88 -7.24
N GLY A 134 -17.55 -13.83 -8.56
CA GLY A 134 -16.49 -13.71 -9.56
C GLY A 134 -15.76 -15.03 -9.87
N ARG A 135 -15.01 -15.05 -10.98
CA ARG A 135 -14.25 -16.25 -11.39
C ARG A 135 -13.07 -16.49 -10.45
N PRO A 136 -12.76 -17.75 -10.06
CA PRO A 136 -11.58 -18.05 -9.27
C PRO A 136 -10.31 -17.46 -9.88
N PHE A 137 -9.52 -16.79 -9.05
CA PHE A 137 -8.32 -16.10 -9.47
C PHE A 137 -7.24 -16.17 -8.40
N TYR A 138 -6.00 -16.46 -8.80
CA TYR A 138 -4.85 -16.47 -7.90
C TYR A 138 -3.87 -15.37 -8.31
N VAL A 139 -3.65 -14.40 -7.42
CA VAL A 139 -2.64 -13.37 -7.64
C VAL A 139 -1.26 -14.00 -7.67
N LYS A 140 -0.51 -13.77 -8.75
CA LYS A 140 0.79 -14.42 -8.96
C LYS A 140 1.85 -13.94 -7.98
N LYS A 141 1.88 -12.64 -7.69
CA LYS A 141 2.89 -12.04 -6.80
C LYS A 141 2.27 -11.15 -5.74
N ILE A 142 2.80 -11.28 -4.53
CA ILE A 142 2.52 -10.38 -3.42
C ILE A 142 3.83 -9.75 -2.93
N TYR A 143 3.81 -8.44 -2.73
CA TYR A 143 4.91 -7.67 -2.16
C TYR A 143 4.41 -6.86 -0.98
N TYR A 144 5.31 -6.54 -0.06
CA TYR A 144 4.96 -5.86 1.17
C TYR A 144 5.68 -4.52 1.25
N TYR A 145 4.91 -3.43 1.37
CA TYR A 145 5.44 -2.08 1.54
C TYR A 145 5.64 -1.76 3.03
N ILE A 146 6.41 -0.71 3.31
CA ILE A 146 6.82 -0.35 4.67
C ILE A 146 6.17 0.96 5.11
N ALA A 147 5.16 0.86 5.97
CA ALA A 147 4.54 1.99 6.69
C ALA A 147 4.57 1.72 8.22
N SER A 148 5.69 1.17 8.70
CA SER A 148 5.78 0.60 10.04
C SER A 148 5.94 1.64 11.14
N HIS A 149 5.30 1.41 12.28
CA HIS A 149 5.46 2.21 13.50
C HIS A 149 6.69 1.78 14.33
N LEU A 150 7.44 0.79 13.86
CA LEU A 150 8.67 0.31 14.49
C LEU A 150 9.90 0.94 13.85
N LYS A 151 10.95 1.14 14.67
CA LYS A 151 12.29 1.51 14.21
C LYS A 151 13.03 0.27 13.71
N LEU A 152 12.59 -0.25 12.58
CA LEU A 152 13.08 -1.52 12.03
C LEU A 152 14.47 -1.37 11.42
N ASN A 153 15.33 -2.35 11.69
CA ASN A 153 16.48 -2.66 10.86
C ASN A 153 16.17 -3.95 10.10
N PHE A 154 15.94 -3.85 8.80
CA PHE A 154 15.55 -4.97 7.95
C PHE A 154 16.27 -4.90 6.61
N LYS A 155 16.36 -6.05 5.93
CA LYS A 155 16.86 -6.15 4.56
C LYS A 155 15.68 -6.23 3.59
N PRO A 156 15.51 -5.28 2.65
CA PRO A 156 14.46 -5.37 1.66
C PRO A 156 14.79 -6.48 0.65
N SER A 157 13.76 -7.02 0.01
CA SER A 157 13.94 -7.94 -1.12
C SER A 157 14.35 -7.18 -2.38
N PHE A 158 13.83 -5.96 -2.54
CA PHE A 158 14.23 -5.01 -3.58
C PHE A 158 13.84 -3.59 -3.15
N VAL A 159 14.42 -2.60 -3.83
CA VAL A 159 14.05 -1.20 -3.68
C VAL A 159 13.72 -0.62 -5.05
N ILE A 160 12.82 0.35 -5.12
CA ILE A 160 12.47 1.05 -6.36
C ILE A 160 12.97 2.47 -6.26
N ASP A 161 13.82 2.90 -7.20
CA ASP A 161 14.20 4.31 -7.34
C ASP A 161 12.95 5.16 -7.59
N ILE A 162 12.72 6.16 -6.74
CA ILE A 162 11.62 7.11 -6.84
C ILE A 162 12.13 8.56 -6.87
N SER A 163 13.40 8.78 -7.23
CA SER A 163 14.04 10.11 -7.14
C SER A 163 13.23 11.19 -7.87
N LYS A 164 12.73 10.88 -9.07
CA LYS A 164 11.88 11.81 -9.86
C LYS A 164 10.45 11.98 -9.33
N LYS A 165 10.04 11.19 -8.35
CA LYS A 165 8.67 11.15 -7.80
C LYS A 165 8.59 11.59 -6.34
N MET A 166 9.71 11.87 -5.69
CA MET A 166 9.76 12.19 -4.26
C MET A 166 8.89 13.41 -3.90
N GLU A 167 8.95 14.49 -4.68
CA GLU A 167 8.14 15.68 -4.45
C GLU A 167 6.63 15.37 -4.48
N MET A 168 6.18 14.68 -5.53
CA MET A 168 4.79 14.26 -5.69
C MET A 168 4.35 13.26 -4.60
N LYS A 169 5.25 12.35 -4.15
CA LYS A 169 5.00 11.50 -2.98
C LYS A 169 4.68 12.35 -1.75
N ILE A 170 5.46 13.39 -1.49
CA ILE A 170 5.17 14.28 -0.36
C ILE A 170 3.81 14.99 -0.53
N GLU A 171 3.44 15.43 -1.74
CA GLU A 171 2.11 16.00 -1.99
C GLU A 171 0.95 15.01 -1.75
N THR A 172 1.14 13.72 -2.08
CA THR A 172 0.12 12.70 -1.76
C THR A 172 -0.08 12.57 -0.26
N ILE A 173 1.01 12.55 0.52
CA ILE A 173 0.95 12.44 1.98
C ILE A 173 0.34 13.73 2.57
N ARG A 174 0.73 14.91 2.08
CA ARG A 174 0.13 16.20 2.48
C ARG A 174 -1.35 16.33 2.17
N SER A 175 -1.93 15.46 1.34
CA SER A 175 -3.36 15.47 1.10
C SER A 175 -4.17 15.09 2.34
N TYR A 176 -3.55 14.40 3.31
CA TYR A 176 -4.13 14.01 4.59
C TYR A 176 -3.87 15.07 5.67
N GLU A 177 -4.40 16.27 5.47
CA GLU A 177 -4.19 17.43 6.35
C GLU A 177 -4.69 17.17 7.78
N SER A 178 -5.76 16.40 7.95
CA SER A 178 -6.28 15.98 9.24
C SER A 178 -5.32 15.09 10.03
N GLN A 179 -4.46 14.32 9.34
CA GLN A 179 -3.50 13.42 9.98
C GLN A 179 -2.11 14.05 10.11
N PHE A 180 -1.67 14.76 9.07
CA PHE A 180 -0.29 15.23 8.90
C PHE A 180 -0.22 16.73 8.63
N GLY A 181 -1.19 17.49 9.16
CA GLY A 181 -1.20 18.95 9.10
C GLY A 181 0.06 19.59 9.68
N PRO A 182 0.14 20.95 9.72
CA PRO A 182 1.37 21.68 10.06
C PRO A 182 1.76 21.64 11.55
N SER A 183 1.53 20.53 12.24
CA SER A 183 1.96 20.29 13.61
C SER A 183 3.45 19.86 13.66
N PRO A 184 4.10 19.96 14.83
CA PRO A 184 5.45 19.42 15.02
C PRO A 184 5.57 17.93 14.65
N GLU A 185 4.54 17.14 14.96
CA GLU A 185 4.48 15.71 14.63
C GLU A 185 4.38 15.50 13.12
N GLY A 186 3.55 16.28 12.43
CA GLY A 186 3.47 16.27 10.96
C GLY A 186 4.81 16.61 10.32
N HIS A 187 5.48 17.66 10.78
CA HIS A 187 6.82 18.02 10.29
C HIS A 187 7.83 16.89 10.50
N GLN A 188 7.84 16.26 11.69
CA GLN A 188 8.72 15.13 11.98
C GLN A 188 8.45 13.92 11.07
N LEU A 189 7.18 13.66 10.74
CA LEU A 189 6.81 12.62 9.79
C LEU A 189 7.39 12.88 8.40
N PHE A 190 7.25 14.10 7.87
CA PHE A 190 7.79 14.43 6.54
C PHE A 190 9.32 14.30 6.49
N GLU A 191 10.01 14.76 7.53
CA GLU A 191 11.45 14.56 7.67
C GLU A 191 11.81 13.07 7.72
N TRP A 192 11.04 12.26 8.46
CA TRP A 192 11.24 10.81 8.49
C TRP A 192 11.04 10.17 7.12
N VAL A 193 9.98 10.52 6.39
CA VAL A 193 9.72 10.04 5.03
C VAL A 193 10.89 10.39 4.11
N LEU A 194 11.33 11.66 4.12
CA LEU A 194 12.47 12.11 3.30
C LEU A 194 13.75 11.35 3.63
N ASN A 195 14.10 11.23 4.91
CA ASN A 195 15.33 10.57 5.35
C ASN A 195 15.30 9.07 5.07
N SER A 196 14.16 8.42 5.28
CA SER A 196 13.98 6.99 4.98
C SER A 196 14.15 6.71 3.50
N ASN A 197 13.47 7.45 2.63
CA ASN A 197 13.58 7.24 1.19
C ASN A 197 15.00 7.60 0.68
N ARG A 198 15.66 8.61 1.28
CA ARG A 198 17.04 8.97 0.95
C ARG A 198 18.04 7.89 1.35
N TYR A 199 17.85 7.27 2.51
CA TYR A 199 18.66 6.13 2.95
C TYR A 199 18.59 4.99 1.93
N TRP A 200 17.40 4.58 1.51
CA TRP A 200 17.25 3.50 0.52
C TRP A 200 17.79 3.88 -0.86
N GLY A 201 17.61 5.13 -1.29
CA GLY A 201 18.18 5.64 -2.53
C GLY A 201 19.70 5.50 -2.55
N ASN A 202 20.37 5.92 -1.47
CA ASN A 202 21.82 5.84 -1.35
C ASN A 202 22.35 4.40 -1.48
N LEU A 203 21.59 3.39 -1.03
CA LEU A 203 22.00 1.99 -1.14
C LEU A 203 21.99 1.43 -2.57
N ILE A 204 21.31 2.12 -3.51
CA ILE A 204 21.30 1.79 -4.94
C ILE A 204 21.88 2.90 -5.82
N GLY A 205 22.57 3.88 -5.21
CA GLY A 205 23.19 4.98 -5.95
C GLY A 205 22.22 6.00 -6.55
N THR A 206 21.00 6.13 -6.00
CA THR A 206 19.99 7.14 -6.39
C THR A 206 19.69 8.09 -5.24
N GLU A 207 18.90 9.14 -5.47
CA GLU A 207 18.59 10.12 -4.42
C GLU A 207 17.52 9.59 -3.45
N PHE A 208 16.48 8.92 -3.95
CA PHE A 208 15.40 8.39 -3.15
C PHE A 208 14.92 7.03 -3.67
N ALA A 209 14.58 6.11 -2.77
CA ALA A 209 13.98 4.83 -3.13
C ALA A 209 12.98 4.33 -2.07
N GLU A 210 12.04 3.48 -2.50
CA GLU A 210 11.09 2.79 -1.63
C GLU A 210 11.45 1.30 -1.49
N PRO A 211 11.54 0.77 -0.26
CA PRO A 211 11.83 -0.63 -0.03
C PRO A 211 10.58 -1.51 -0.08
N PHE A 212 10.77 -2.73 -0.58
CA PHE A 212 9.74 -3.75 -0.60
C PHE A 212 10.28 -5.09 -0.12
N ILE A 213 9.42 -5.87 0.52
CA ILE A 213 9.72 -7.23 0.98
C ILE A 213 8.90 -8.21 0.17
N CYS A 214 9.47 -9.38 -0.09
CA CYS A 214 8.79 -10.53 -0.66
C CYS A 214 9.18 -11.78 0.13
N ARG A 215 8.22 -12.70 0.31
CA ARG A 215 8.47 -14.02 0.90
C ARG A 215 8.90 -15.07 -0.14
N GLU A 216 8.77 -14.73 -1.42
CA GLU A 216 9.10 -15.59 -2.55
C GLU A 216 10.30 -15.00 -3.29
N GLU A 217 11.03 -15.86 -4.01
CA GLU A 217 12.09 -15.39 -4.88
C GLU A 217 11.56 -14.52 -6.02
N ILE A 218 12.38 -13.54 -6.38
CA ILE A 218 12.11 -12.60 -7.48
C ILE A 218 12.81 -13.13 -8.73
N ALA A 219 12.02 -13.52 -9.71
CA ALA A 219 12.54 -14.00 -10.98
C ALA A 219 12.99 -12.81 -11.85
N ILE A 220 14.26 -12.84 -12.26
CA ILE A 220 14.86 -11.86 -13.16
C ILE A 220 14.93 -12.46 -14.55
N LYS A 221 14.38 -11.75 -15.55
CA LYS A 221 14.34 -12.23 -16.94
C LYS A 221 15.48 -11.69 -17.80
N ASN A 222 16.10 -10.59 -17.38
CA ASN A 222 17.14 -9.91 -18.12
C ASN A 222 18.09 -9.19 -17.15
N PHE A 223 19.33 -8.95 -17.57
CA PHE A 223 20.38 -8.42 -16.68
C PHE A 223 20.24 -6.92 -16.42
N GLU A 224 19.48 -6.20 -17.24
CA GLU A 224 19.24 -4.77 -17.09
C GLU A 224 18.61 -4.41 -15.74
N ALA A 225 17.84 -5.33 -15.13
CA ALA A 225 17.27 -5.13 -13.80
C ALA A 225 18.27 -5.31 -12.63
N LEU A 226 19.51 -5.73 -12.91
CA LEU A 226 20.58 -5.91 -11.91
C LEU A 226 21.65 -4.81 -11.93
N LEU A 227 21.58 -3.90 -12.89
CA LEU A 227 22.49 -2.76 -13.05
C LEU A 227 21.87 -1.50 -12.44
#